data_AF-A0A366F037-F1
#
_entry.id   AF-A0A366F037-F1
#
_cell.length_a   1.000
_cell.length_b   1.000
_cell.length_c   1.000
_cell.angle_alpha   90.00
_cell.angle_beta   90.00
_cell.angle_gamma   90.00
#
_symmetry.space_group_name_H-M   'P 1'
#
loop_
_entity.id
_entity.type
_entity.pdbx_description
1 polymer ?
#
loop_
_entity_poly.entity_id
_entity_poly.type
_entity_poly.pdbx_seq_one_letter_code
_entity_poly.pdbx_strand_id
1 'polypeptide(L)'
;MNTQALLYYIGAFIFAGLSVLTFLQLHDAKYQIEAGTFIIIAALIYYGMVTLFFKGSRKTFLIANALLAVLALGGIFFNSLLFGGH
;
A
#
# COMPACT_ATOMS: atom_id res chain seq x y z
N MET A 1 -18.98 1.47 16.71
CA MET A 1 -18.51 1.16 15.34
C MET A 1 -17.54 -0.02 15.43
N ASN A 2 -17.65 -1.03 14.57
CA ASN A 2 -16.72 -2.18 14.58
C ASN A 2 -15.31 -1.69 14.18
N THR A 3 -14.27 -2.08 14.93
CA THR A 3 -12.86 -1.72 14.65
C THR A 3 -12.46 -2.04 13.20
N GLN A 4 -12.95 -3.15 12.64
CA GLN A 4 -12.69 -3.49 11.24
C GLN A 4 -13.26 -2.44 10.27
N ALA A 5 -14.51 -2.00 10.51
CA ALA A 5 -15.16 -0.99 9.68
C ALA A 5 -14.46 0.37 9.81
N LEU A 6 -14.03 0.73 11.03
CA LEU A 6 -13.23 1.93 11.27
C LEU A 6 -11.95 1.93 10.43
N LEU A 7 -11.20 0.82 10.42
CA LEU A 7 -9.98 0.71 9.63
C LEU A 7 -10.25 0.82 8.12
N TYR A 8 -11.36 0.26 7.62
CA TYR A 8 -11.74 0.48 6.22
C TYR A 8 -12.03 1.95 5.90
N TYR A 9 -12.72 2.67 6.78
CA TYR A 9 -12.96 4.11 6.57
C TYR A 9 -11.68 4.94 6.64
N ILE A 10 -10.77 4.63 7.56
CA ILE A 10 -9.46 5.26 7.64
C ILE A 10 -8.69 5.04 6.34
N GLY A 11 -8.63 3.79 5.86
CA GLY A 11 -8.01 3.47 4.57
C GLY A 11 -8.64 4.24 3.41
N ALA A 12 -9.97 4.29 3.34
CA ALA A 12 -10.68 4.99 2.28
C ALA A 12 -10.34 6.47 2.26
N PHE A 13 -10.32 7.10 3.44
CA PHE A 13 -10.01 8.52 3.57
C PHE A 13 -8.55 8.81 3.17
N ILE A 14 -7.60 7.98 3.61
CA ILE A 14 -6.18 8.12 3.27
C ILE A 14 -5.96 7.97 1.76
N PHE A 15 -6.43 6.88 1.15
CA PHE A 15 -6.15 6.61 -0.27
C PHE A 15 -6.93 7.53 -1.22
N ALA A 16 -8.14 7.97 -0.85
CA ALA A 16 -8.85 9.01 -1.59
C ALA A 16 -8.12 10.35 -1.50
N GLY A 17 -7.67 10.74 -0.31
CA GLY A 17 -6.87 11.96 -0.11
C GLY A 17 -5.56 11.95 -0.90
N LEU A 18 -4.84 10.82 -0.88
CA LEU A 18 -3.63 10.64 -1.69
C LEU A 18 -3.92 10.73 -3.19
N SER A 19 -4.99 10.09 -3.67
CA SER A 19 -5.39 10.18 -5.07
C SER A 19 -5.65 11.62 -5.49
N VAL A 20 -6.40 12.38 -4.69
CA VAL A 20 -6.67 13.81 -4.95
C VAL A 20 -5.36 14.62 -4.97
N LEU A 21 -4.49 14.41 -3.98
CA LEU A 21 -3.19 15.08 -3.92
C LEU A 21 -2.32 14.77 -5.16
N THR A 22 -2.31 13.52 -5.62
CA THR A 22 -1.58 13.11 -6.82
C THR A 22 -2.02 13.91 -8.04
N PHE A 23 -3.32 14.07 -8.27
CA PHE A 23 -3.83 14.87 -9.40
C PHE A 23 -3.58 16.37 -9.26
N LEU A 24 -3.56 16.89 -8.03
CA LEU A 24 -3.35 18.32 -7.78
C LEU A 24 -1.87 18.73 -7.82
N GLN A 25 -0.96 17.85 -7.40
CA GLN A 25 0.45 18.20 -7.22
C GLN A 25 1.33 17.78 -8.40
N LEU A 26 1.04 16.64 -9.03
CA LEU A 26 1.82 16.15 -10.16
C LEU A 26 1.24 16.70 -11.45
N HIS A 27 2.07 17.35 -12.26
CA HIS A 27 1.65 18.00 -13.50
C HIS A 27 1.94 17.14 -14.74
N ASP A 28 2.87 16.19 -14.63
CA ASP A 28 3.17 15.24 -15.70
C ASP A 28 2.30 13.98 -15.55
N ALA A 29 1.60 13.62 -16.62
CA ALA A 29 0.75 12.44 -16.68
C ALA A 29 1.52 11.15 -16.39
N LYS A 30 2.80 11.07 -16.77
CA LYS A 30 3.64 9.89 -16.46
C LYS A 30 3.76 9.68 -14.95
N TYR A 31 4.10 10.73 -14.20
CA TYR A 31 4.28 10.62 -12.77
C TYR A 31 2.94 10.46 -12.02
N GLN A 32 1.84 11.00 -12.55
CA GLN A 32 0.49 10.72 -12.05
C GLN A 32 0.13 9.23 -12.18
N ILE A 33 0.46 8.60 -13.31
CA ILE A 33 0.19 7.17 -13.54
C ILE A 33 1.04 6.30 -12.60
N GLU A 34 2.32 6.60 -12.45
CA GLU A 34 3.22 5.89 -11.53
C GLU A 34 2.72 5.98 -10.07
N ALA A 35 2.44 7.20 -9.59
CA ALA A 35 1.93 7.43 -8.24
C ALA A 35 0.54 6.82 -8.03
N GLY A 36 -0.37 6.97 -9.00
CA GLY A 36 -1.70 6.38 -8.94
C GLY A 36 -1.67 4.85 -8.88
N THR A 37 -0.78 4.23 -9.68
CA THR A 37 -0.56 2.78 -9.64
C THR A 37 -0.06 2.34 -8.26
N PHE A 38 0.89 3.07 -7.68
CA PHE A 38 1.38 2.80 -6.33
C PHE A 38 0.27 2.92 -5.27
N ILE A 39 -0.54 3.98 -5.34
CA ILE A 39 -1.68 4.19 -4.42
C ILE A 39 -2.67 3.02 -4.48
N ILE A 40 -3.01 2.56 -5.68
CA ILE A 40 -3.94 1.43 -5.87
C ILE A 40 -3.36 0.14 -5.27
N ILE A 41 -2.09 -0.16 -5.54
CA ILE A 41 -1.44 -1.37 -5.00
C ILE A 41 -1.38 -1.29 -3.47
N ALA A 42 -0.98 -0.15 -2.91
CA ALA A 42 -0.92 0.05 -1.47
C ALA A 42 -2.31 -0.08 -0.82
N ALA A 43 -3.36 0.43 -1.47
CA ALA A 43 -4.73 0.29 -1.00
C ALA A 43 -5.14 -1.19 -0.97
N LEU A 44 -4.92 -1.94 -2.05
CA LEU A 44 -5.22 -3.37 -2.12
C LEU A 44 -4.51 -4.16 -1.02
N ILE A 45 -3.23 -3.87 -0.78
CA ILE A 45 -2.47 -4.49 0.31
C ILE A 45 -3.07 -4.14 1.66
N TYR A 46 -3.38 -2.86 1.92
CA TYR A 46 -3.98 -2.41 3.17
C TYR A 46 -5.31 -3.11 3.45
N TYR A 47 -6.25 -3.06 2.51
CA TYR A 47 -7.57 -3.69 2.65
C TYR A 47 -7.46 -5.21 2.78
N GLY A 48 -6.54 -5.82 2.02
CA GLY A 48 -6.23 -7.24 2.13
C GLY A 48 -5.74 -7.62 3.52
N MET A 49 -4.80 -6.84 4.08
CA MET A 49 -4.24 -7.08 5.41
C MET A 49 -5.25 -6.85 6.53
N VAL A 50 -6.08 -5.81 6.45
CA VAL A 50 -7.19 -5.62 7.41
C VAL A 50 -8.15 -6.81 7.34
N THR A 51 -8.50 -7.26 6.14
CA THR A 51 -9.38 -8.42 5.96
C THR A 51 -8.77 -9.69 6.53
N LEU A 52 -7.49 -9.96 6.25
CA LEU A 52 -6.76 -11.10 6.79
C LEU A 52 -6.63 -11.06 8.32
N PHE A 53 -6.46 -9.88 8.91
CA PHE A 53 -6.35 -9.73 10.36
C PHE A 53 -7.64 -10.12 11.08
N PHE A 54 -8.80 -9.70 10.57
CA PHE A 54 -10.09 -9.95 11.22
C PHE A 54 -10.77 -11.25 10.79
N LYS A 55 -10.59 -11.69 9.54
CA LYS A 55 -11.29 -12.86 8.97
C LYS A 55 -10.37 -14.05 8.66
N GLY A 56 -9.05 -13.84 8.65
CA GLY A 56 -8.07 -14.88 8.35
C GLY A 56 -7.57 -15.59 9.60
N SER A 57 -6.73 -16.61 9.38
CA SER A 57 -6.00 -17.24 10.48
C SER A 57 -4.82 -16.37 10.90
N ARG A 58 -4.47 -16.41 12.20
CA ARG A 58 -3.27 -15.74 12.72
C ARG A 58 -2.01 -16.12 11.95
N LYS A 59 -1.87 -17.39 11.57
CA LYS A 59 -0.74 -17.90 10.78
C LYS A 59 -0.68 -17.25 9.40
N THR A 60 -1.81 -17.19 8.69
CA THR A 60 -1.90 -16.55 7.37
C THR A 60 -1.54 -15.07 7.43
N PHE A 61 -2.08 -14.35 8.41
CA PHE A 61 -1.74 -12.93 8.62
C PHE A 61 -0.23 -12.75 8.86
N LEU A 62 0.37 -13.54 9.75
CA LEU A 62 1.80 -13.43 10.06
C LEU A 62 2.68 -13.76 8.84
N ILE A 63 2.33 -14.78 8.07
CA ILE A 63 3.07 -15.13 6.84
C ILE A 63 2.97 -14.00 5.82
N ALA A 64 1.77 -13.49 5.55
CA ALA A 64 1.57 -12.39 4.62
C ALA A 64 2.34 -11.14 5.06
N ASN A 65 2.28 -10.80 6.35
CA ASN A 65 3.01 -9.66 6.91
C ASN A 65 4.54 -9.84 6.83
N ALA A 66 5.04 -11.05 7.11
CA ALA A 66 6.47 -11.37 7.00
C ALA A 66 6.96 -11.26 5.55
N LEU A 67 6.19 -11.76 4.59
CA LEU A 67 6.51 -11.63 3.16
C LEU A 67 6.54 -10.15 2.74
N LEU A 68 5.56 -9.35 3.16
CA LEU A 68 5.56 -7.90 2.90
C LEU A 68 6.77 -7.21 3.52
N ALA A 69 7.16 -7.58 4.74
CA ALA A 69 8.35 -7.04 5.38
C ALA A 69 9.64 -7.41 4.62
N VAL A 70 9.77 -8.65 4.16
CA VAL A 70 10.91 -9.09 3.34
C VAL A 70 10.93 -8.34 2.00
N LEU A 71 9.79 -8.17 1.33
CA LEU A 71 9.69 -7.41 0.09
C LEU A 71 10.05 -5.93 0.30
N ALA A 72 9.61 -5.32 1.39
CA ALA A 72 9.93 -3.93 1.73
C ALA A 72 11.43 -3.76 2.00
N LEU A 73 12.02 -4.62 2.84
CA LEU A 73 13.45 -4.61 3.11
C LEU A 73 14.25 -4.87 1.83
N GLY A 74 13.84 -5.84 1.02
CA GLY A 74 14.46 -6.13 -0.27
C GLY A 74 14.41 -4.92 -1.20
N GLY A 75 13.25 -4.26 -1.32
CA GLY A 75 13.08 -3.06 -2.12
C GLY A 75 13.97 -1.89 -1.66
N ILE A 76 14.20 -1.75 -0.35
CA ILE A 76 15.07 -0.71 0.21
C ILE A 76 16.55 -1.04 -0.05
N PHE A 77 17.00 -2.23 0.32
CA PHE A 77 18.42 -2.58 0.26
C PHE A 77 18.93 -2.88 -1.15
N PHE A 78 18.07 -3.36 -2.05
CA PHE A 78 18.41 -3.65 -3.44
C PHE A 78 17.91 -2.60 -4.42
N ASN A 79 17.43 -1.44 -3.94
CA ASN A 79 16.89 -0.38 -4.79
C ASN A 79 17.85 0.00 -5.93
N SER A 80 19.11 0.29 -5.58
CA SER A 80 20.15 0.71 -6.52
C SER A 80 20.49 -0.36 -7.57
N LEU A 81 20.32 -1.64 -7.21
CA LEU A 81 20.58 -2.78 -8.09
C LEU A 81 19.40 -3.09 -9.01
N LEU A 82 18.18 -2.85 -8.54
CA LEU A 82 16.93 -3.16 -9.25
C LEU A 82 16.45 -2.02 -10.16
N PHE A 83 16.69 -0.78 -9.77
CA PHE A 83 16.18 0.41 -10.46
C PHE A 83 17.29 1.32 -11.01
N GLY A 84 18.55 0.94 -10.79
CA GLY A 84 19.72 1.75 -11.14
C GLY A 84 20.01 2.82 -10.08
N GLY A 85 21.28 3.16 -9.91
CA GLY A 85 21.67 4.30 -9.09
C GLY A 85 21.24 5.60 -9.77
N HIS A 86 20.46 6.41 -9.07
CA HIS A 86 20.29 7.83 -9.38
C HIS A 86 21.49 8.62 -8.87
#